data_AF-A0A967PQ72-F1
#
_entry.id   AF-A0A967PQ72-F1
#
_cell.length_a   1.000
_cell.length_b   1.000
_cell.length_c   1.000
_cell.angle_alpha   90.00
_cell.angle_beta   90.00
_cell.angle_gamma   90.00
#
_symmetry.space_group_name_H-M   'P 1'
#
loop_
_entity.id
_entity.type
_entity.pdbx_description
1 polymer ?
#
loop_
_entity_poly.entity_id
_entity_poly.type
_entity_poly.pdbx_seq_one_letter_code
_entity_poly.pdbx_strand_id
1 'polypeptide(L)'
;MDLVLEWAGSFVERSSVPLVLFSYLNPILGYGPERFARAATDAGAAGVLVTDLPAGADPELEWALGSTGLDLVRLIAPTTTRERAAR
;
A
#
# COMPACT_ATOMS: atom_id res chain seq x y z
N MET A 1 10.63 7.16 5.36
CA MET A 1 9.35 6.48 5.66
C MET A 1 8.69 7.13 6.87
N ASP A 2 9.34 7.18 8.03
CA ASP A 2 8.71 7.65 9.28
C ASP A 2 8.09 9.06 9.17
N LEU A 3 8.80 10.03 8.56
CA LEU A 3 8.25 11.38 8.35
C LEU A 3 6.94 11.39 7.54
N VAL A 4 6.82 10.53 6.52
CA VAL A 4 5.61 10.45 5.69
C VAL A 4 4.46 9.85 6.47
N LEU A 5 4.73 8.85 7.30
CA LEU A 5 3.72 8.22 8.16
C LEU A 5 3.25 9.16 9.28
N GLU A 6 4.15 9.97 9.84
CA GLU A 6 3.80 11.04 10.79
C GLU A 6 2.86 12.07 10.14
N TRP A 7 3.18 12.50 8.91
CA TRP A 7 2.32 13.42 8.16
C TRP A 7 0.97 12.81 7.79
N ALA A 8 0.95 11.51 7.48
CA ALA A 8 -0.28 10.77 7.23
C ALA A 8 -1.20 10.79 8.46
N GLY A 9 -0.67 10.45 9.65
CA GLY A 9 -1.43 10.50 10.90
C GLY A 9 -1.96 11.90 11.19
N SER A 10 -1.09 12.92 11.09
CA SER A 10 -1.49 14.32 11.22
C SER A 10 -2.62 14.73 10.27
N PHE A 11 -2.61 14.26 9.02
CA PHE A 11 -3.67 14.55 8.06
C PHE A 11 -5.00 13.90 8.46
N VAL A 12 -4.97 12.61 8.83
CA VAL A 12 -6.16 11.83 9.21
C VAL A 12 -6.83 12.40 10.46
N GLU A 13 -6.06 12.91 11.43
CA GLU A 13 -6.63 13.59 12.61
C GLU A 13 -7.48 14.82 12.26
N ARG A 14 -7.23 15.47 11.12
CA ARG A 14 -7.87 16.72 10.70
C ARG A 14 -8.84 16.55 9.52
N SER A 15 -8.97 15.35 8.98
CA SER A 15 -9.70 15.09 7.74
C SER A 15 -10.39 13.74 7.78
N SER A 16 -11.67 13.69 7.40
CA SER A 16 -12.40 12.44 7.22
C SER A 16 -12.19 11.80 5.84
N VAL A 17 -11.36 12.40 4.98
CA VAL A 17 -11.09 11.88 3.63
C VAL A 17 -10.12 10.70 3.72
N PRO A 18 -10.42 9.53 3.10
CA PRO A 18 -9.50 8.40 3.07
C PRO A 18 -8.16 8.75 2.43
N LEU A 19 -7.07 8.40 3.10
CA LEU A 19 -5.71 8.62 2.63
C LEU A 19 -5.12 7.33 2.04
N VAL A 20 -4.63 7.40 0.81
CA VAL A 20 -3.87 6.32 0.16
C VAL A 20 -2.41 6.73 0.06
N LEU A 21 -1.51 5.88 0.56
CA LEU A 21 -0.07 6.07 0.40
C LEU A 21 0.36 5.64 -1.00
N PHE A 22 1.23 6.41 -1.62
CA PHE A 22 1.78 6.10 -2.93
C PHE A 22 3.29 5.90 -2.83
N SER A 23 3.80 4.75 -3.26
CA SER A 23 5.23 4.45 -3.17
C SER A 23 5.73 3.55 -4.29
N TYR A 24 7.05 3.47 -4.38
CA TYR A 24 7.76 2.38 -5.05
C TYR A 24 8.02 1.26 -4.03
N LEU A 25 8.34 0.07 -4.53
CA LEU A 25 8.56 -1.12 -3.72
C LEU A 25 9.85 -1.02 -2.91
N ASN A 26 10.93 -0.48 -3.48
CA ASN A 26 12.24 -0.47 -2.85
C ASN A 26 12.27 0.21 -1.45
N PRO A 27 11.67 1.40 -1.24
CA PRO A 27 11.55 1.98 0.10
C PRO A 27 10.78 1.13 1.11
N ILE A 28 9.77 0.37 0.66
CA ILE A 28 8.99 -0.52 1.53
C ILE A 28 9.84 -1.73 1.93
N LEU A 29 10.56 -2.34 0.98
CA LEU A 29 11.51 -3.43 1.27
C LEU A 29 12.58 -2.99 2.26
N GLY A 30 13.17 -1.81 2.05
CA GLY A 30 14.18 -1.26 2.97
C GLY A 30 13.64 -0.93 4.37
N TYR A 31 12.33 -0.69 4.51
CA TYR A 31 11.68 -0.43 5.79
C TYR A 31 11.20 -1.70 6.50
N GLY A 32 10.98 -2.78 5.75
CA GLY A 32 10.30 -3.99 6.17
C GLY A 32 8.80 -3.94 5.80
N PRO A 33 8.30 -4.83 4.92
CA PRO A 33 6.91 -4.80 4.44
C PRO A 33 5.85 -4.91 5.54
N GLU A 34 6.01 -5.84 6.48
CA GLU A 34 5.06 -6.04 7.59
C GLU A 34 5.10 -4.86 8.56
N ARG A 35 6.29 -4.31 8.78
CA ARG A 35 6.47 -3.11 9.60
C ARG A 35 5.82 -1.90 8.94
N PHE A 36 6.00 -1.75 7.63
CA PHE A 36 5.36 -0.70 6.84
C PHE A 36 3.83 -0.82 6.92
N ALA A 37 3.28 -2.01 6.66
CA ALA A 37 1.84 -2.23 6.65
C ALA A 37 1.20 -1.85 8.00
N ARG A 38 1.79 -2.33 9.11
CA ARG A 38 1.33 -1.98 10.46
C ARG A 38 1.43 -0.48 10.73
N ALA A 39 2.58 0.13 10.47
CA ALA A 39 2.79 1.55 10.75
C ALA A 39 1.90 2.45 9.87
N ALA A 40 1.60 2.04 8.63
CA ALA A 40 0.66 2.73 7.75
C ALA A 40 -0.78 2.62 8.25
N THR A 41 -1.22 1.43 8.67
CA THR A 41 -2.54 1.24 9.31
C THR A 41 -2.65 2.06 10.59
N ASP A 42 -1.63 2.03 11.46
CA ASP A 42 -1.61 2.78 12.72
C ASP A 42 -1.64 4.31 12.49
N ALA A 43 -1.04 4.78 11.39
CA ALA A 43 -1.13 6.17 10.95
C ALA A 43 -2.49 6.53 10.30
N GLY A 44 -3.43 5.60 10.21
CA GLY A 44 -4.76 5.82 9.66
C GLY A 44 -4.84 5.83 8.13
N ALA A 45 -3.82 5.32 7.43
CA ALA A 45 -3.91 5.14 5.98
C ALA A 45 -4.96 4.08 5.63
N ALA A 46 -5.82 4.40 4.67
CA ALA A 46 -6.85 3.48 4.18
C ALA A 46 -6.27 2.44 3.20
N GLY A 47 -5.19 2.80 2.49
CA GLY A 47 -4.56 1.88 1.55
C GLY A 47 -3.20 2.33 1.07
N VAL A 48 -2.59 1.49 0.24
CA VAL A 48 -1.30 1.75 -0.42
C VAL A 48 -1.36 1.35 -1.89
N LEU A 49 -0.80 2.21 -2.74
CA LEU A 49 -0.48 1.91 -4.13
C LEU A 49 1.03 1.77 -4.27
N VAL A 50 1.49 0.56 -4.63
CA VAL A 50 2.88 0.24 -4.94
C VAL A 50 3.02 0.10 -6.45
N THR A 51 3.61 1.11 -7.12
CA THR A 51 3.52 1.26 -8.57
C THR A 51 4.24 0.19 -9.38
N ASP A 52 5.31 -0.35 -8.82
CA ASP A 52 6.22 -1.33 -9.39
C ASP A 52 6.01 -2.75 -8.81
N LEU A 53 4.87 -3.00 -8.14
CA LEU A 53 4.42 -4.33 -7.71
C LEU A 53 3.17 -4.77 -8.50
N PRO A 54 3.33 -5.42 -9.66
CA PRO A 54 2.20 -5.97 -10.42
C PRO A 54 1.44 -7.03 -9.62
N ALA A 55 0.11 -7.08 -9.78
CA ALA A 55 -0.73 -8.09 -9.15
C ALA A 55 -0.27 -9.53 -9.45
N GLY A 56 -0.05 -10.30 -8.38
CA GLY A 56 0.40 -11.69 -8.40
C GLY A 56 1.88 -11.87 -8.72
N ALA A 57 2.69 -10.80 -8.77
CA ALA A 57 4.12 -10.92 -9.00
C ALA A 57 4.86 -11.47 -7.77
N ASP A 58 4.37 -11.16 -6.57
CA ASP A 58 4.91 -11.65 -5.30
C ASP A 58 3.78 -11.82 -4.26
N PRO A 59 3.12 -13.00 -4.22
CA PRO A 59 1.99 -13.23 -3.32
C PRO A 59 2.33 -13.12 -1.83
N GLU A 60 3.57 -13.43 -1.43
CA GLU A 60 3.99 -13.35 -0.03
C GLU A 60 4.11 -11.90 0.42
N LEU A 61 4.74 -11.06 -0.40
CA LEU A 61 4.83 -9.64 -0.16
C LEU A 61 3.45 -8.96 -0.20
N GLU A 62 2.63 -9.31 -1.17
CA GLU A 62 1.25 -8.80 -1.29
C GLU A 62 0.42 -9.15 -0.04
N TRP A 63 0.59 -10.38 0.46
CA TRP A 63 0.02 -10.79 1.73
C TRP A 63 0.59 -10.00 2.90
N ALA A 64 1.90 -9.79 2.99
CA ALA A 64 2.51 -8.99 4.04
C ALA A 64 1.93 -7.57 4.09
N LEU A 65 1.73 -6.94 2.93
CA LEU A 65 1.12 -5.61 2.81
C LEU A 65 -0.38 -5.59 3.13
N GLY A 66 -1.12 -6.60 2.66
CA GLY A 66 -2.58 -6.70 2.81
C GLY A 66 -3.05 -7.41 4.08
N SER A 67 -2.15 -8.01 4.87
CA SER A 67 -2.48 -8.76 6.10
C SER A 67 -2.90 -7.87 7.29
N THR A 68 -3.06 -6.57 7.03
CA THR A 68 -3.45 -5.54 7.99
C THR A 68 -4.77 -4.89 7.54
N GLY A 69 -5.18 -3.79 8.18
CA GLY A 69 -6.33 -2.99 7.71
C GLY A 69 -6.03 -2.12 6.48
N LEU A 70 -4.89 -2.33 5.81
CA LEU A 70 -4.41 -1.51 4.70
C LEU A 70 -4.81 -2.13 3.34
N ASP A 71 -5.64 -1.42 2.58
CA ASP A 71 -6.03 -1.87 1.24
C ASP A 71 -4.86 -1.77 0.25
N LEU A 72 -4.48 -2.89 -0.38
CA LEU A 72 -3.47 -2.90 -1.43
C LEU A 72 -4.11 -2.56 -2.79
N VAL A 73 -3.94 -1.31 -3.23
CA VAL A 73 -4.48 -0.77 -4.48
C VAL A 73 -3.73 -1.35 -5.68
N ARG A 74 -4.45 -1.96 -6.62
CA ARG A 74 -3.90 -2.58 -7.83
C ARG A 74 -4.15 -1.75 -9.07
N LEU A 75 -3.16 -1.71 -9.96
CA LEU A 75 -3.28 -1.07 -11.26
C LEU A 75 -3.72 -2.06 -12.33
N ILE A 76 -4.74 -1.66 -13.10
CA ILE A 76 -5.10 -2.27 -14.38
C ILE A 76 -4.95 -1.23 -15.48
N ALA A 77 -4.68 -1.70 -16.70
CA ALA A 77 -4.56 -0.90 -17.91
C ALA A 77 -5.46 -1.47 -19.02
N PRO A 78 -5.80 -0.70 -20.07
CA PRO A 78 -6.60 -1.20 -21.19
C PRO A 78 -6.01 -2.45 -21.87
N THR A 79 -4.69 -2.65 -21.78
CA THR A 79 -3.96 -3.81 -22.30
C THR A 79 -3.83 -4.96 -21.29
N THR A 80 -4.41 -4.84 -20.10
CA THR A 80 -4.37 -5.90 -19.08
C THR A 80 -5.24 -7.07 -19.54
N THR A 81 -4.65 -8.26 -19.59
CA THR A 81 -5.39 -9.48 -19.97
C THR A 81 -6.47 -9.79 -18.94
N ARG A 82 -7.57 -10.41 -19.37
CA ARG A 82 -8.64 -10.84 -18.46
C ARG A 82 -8.12 -11.76 -17.35
N GLU A 83 -7.17 -12.63 -17.69
CA GLU A 83 -6.52 -13.53 -16.73
C GLU A 83 -5.79 -12.74 -15.63
N ARG A 84 -5.02 -11.69 -15.98
CA ARG A 84 -4.33 -10.86 -15.00
C ARG A 84 -5.30 -10.01 -14.17
N ALA A 85 -6.40 -9.54 -14.77
CA ALA A 85 -7.41 -8.73 -14.07
C ALA A 85 -8.29 -9.53 -13.09
N ALA A 86 -8.35 -10.85 -13.22
CA ALA A 86 -9.11 -11.73 -12.35
C ALA A 86 -8.32 -12.25 -11.14
N ARG A 87 -7.04 -11.88 -11.02
CA ARG A 87 -6.17 -12.21 -9.88
C ARG A 87 -6.39 -11.24 -8.73
#